data_AF-A0A2B4RYL0-F1
#
_entry.id   AF-A0A2B4RYL0-F1
#
_cell.length_a   1.000
_cell.length_b   1.000
_cell.length_c   1.000
_cell.angle_alpha   90.00
_cell.angle_beta   90.00
_cell.angle_gamma   90.00
#
_symmetry.space_group_name_H-M   'P 1'
#
loop_
_entity.id
_entity.type
_entity.pdbx_description
1 polymer ?
#
loop_
_entity_poly.entity_id
_entity_poly.type
_entity_poly.pdbx_seq_one_letter_code
_entity_poly.pdbx_strand_id
1 'polypeptide(L)'
;MGMAQWNTDAATSALQKPSVSIADSITLRVYLNIIYTIVEVMRCADPSESDDIAQAQNAFFNELSEPLGGDELLPILLLEMILKYCAGSCPHFPIKKILLLLWKTILISLGGLEDLAKKKEVFRVARGLPASYEVQCPPQQPTVKERTPAPHTPPQSGTDSDSNGEIVWDRSEEEPSYKPPKLRPKVR
;
A
#
# COMPACT_ATOMS: atom_id res chain seq x y z
N MET A 1 31.75 30.70 -12.09
CA MET A 1 31.87 29.65 -13.11
C MET A 1 31.66 28.29 -12.45
N GLY A 2 30.39 27.89 -12.20
CA GLY A 2 30.09 26.70 -11.39
C GLY A 2 28.70 26.07 -11.62
N MET A 3 27.97 26.51 -12.65
CA MET A 3 26.61 26.02 -12.94
C MET A 3 26.58 24.87 -13.96
N ALA A 4 27.67 24.62 -14.70
CA ALA A 4 27.70 23.59 -15.73
C ALA A 4 27.90 22.16 -15.16
N GLN A 5 28.63 22.05 -14.05
CA GLN A 5 29.12 20.75 -13.55
C GLN A 5 28.01 19.87 -12.96
N TRP A 6 27.08 20.46 -12.21
CA TRP A 6 25.93 19.74 -11.64
C TRP A 6 24.97 19.20 -12.70
N ASN A 7 24.80 19.92 -13.81
CA ASN A 7 23.92 19.48 -14.89
C ASN A 7 24.52 18.31 -15.67
N THR A 8 25.85 18.27 -15.80
CA THR A 8 26.56 17.15 -16.43
C THR A 8 26.52 15.91 -15.56
N ASP A 9 26.72 16.04 -14.23
CA ASP A 9 26.66 14.92 -13.29
C ASP A 9 25.23 14.37 -13.12
N ALA A 10 24.22 15.24 -13.14
CA ALA A 10 22.82 14.83 -13.16
C ALA A 10 22.44 14.14 -14.48
N ALA A 11 22.94 14.63 -15.62
CA ALA A 11 22.71 14.03 -16.93
C ALA A 11 23.42 12.67 -17.08
N THR A 12 24.67 12.53 -16.61
CA THR A 12 25.39 11.24 -16.60
C THR A 12 24.74 10.24 -15.65
N SER A 13 24.26 10.68 -14.48
CA SER A 13 23.49 9.84 -13.55
C SER A 13 22.14 9.40 -14.14
N ALA A 14 21.51 10.24 -14.97
CA ALA A 14 20.29 9.86 -15.69
C ALA A 14 20.56 8.86 -16.84
N LEU A 15 21.70 8.99 -17.51
CA LEU A 15 22.18 8.05 -18.54
C LEU A 15 22.64 6.70 -17.96
N GLN A 16 23.08 6.68 -16.70
CA GLN A 16 23.51 5.47 -15.99
C GLN A 16 22.42 4.83 -15.13
N LYS A 17 21.14 5.19 -15.30
CA LYS A 17 20.05 4.33 -14.85
C LYS A 17 19.89 3.23 -15.92
N PRO A 18 20.44 2.01 -15.75
CA PRO A 18 20.09 0.94 -16.66
C PRO A 18 18.58 0.73 -16.50
N SER A 19 17.82 1.18 -17.48
CA SER A 19 16.45 0.74 -17.65
C SER A 19 16.52 -0.78 -17.72
N VAL A 20 15.90 -1.45 -16.75
CA VAL A 20 15.92 -2.91 -16.64
C VAL A 20 15.51 -3.51 -17.97
N SER A 21 16.40 -4.27 -18.60
CA SER A 21 16.16 -4.81 -19.93
C SER A 21 15.08 -5.90 -19.88
N ILE A 22 14.52 -6.24 -21.04
CA ILE A 22 13.55 -7.35 -21.15
C ILE A 22 14.17 -8.68 -20.70
N ALA A 23 15.45 -8.91 -20.99
CA ALA A 23 16.20 -10.09 -20.55
C ALA A 23 16.36 -10.10 -19.03
N ASP A 24 16.68 -8.96 -18.42
CA ASP A 24 16.74 -8.82 -16.96
C ASP A 24 15.36 -9.06 -16.32
N SER A 25 14.28 -8.64 -16.98
CA SER A 25 12.91 -8.92 -16.55
C SER A 25 12.59 -10.43 -16.57
N ILE A 26 13.16 -11.22 -17.49
CA ILE A 26 12.98 -12.68 -17.48
C ILE A 26 13.67 -13.29 -16.27
N THR A 27 14.93 -12.95 -16.05
CA THR A 27 15.71 -13.43 -14.89
C THR A 27 15.04 -13.03 -13.58
N LEU A 28 14.56 -11.79 -13.48
CA LEU A 28 13.81 -11.30 -12.33
C LEU A 28 12.53 -12.11 -12.08
N ARG A 29 11.78 -12.49 -13.12
CA ARG A 29 10.59 -13.34 -12.97
C ARG A 29 10.93 -14.72 -12.43
N VAL A 30 12.10 -15.26 -12.76
CA VAL A 30 12.59 -16.54 -12.23
C VAL A 30 12.91 -16.40 -10.74
N TYR A 31 13.68 -15.38 -10.34
CA TYR A 31 13.96 -15.14 -8.91
C TYR A 31 12.70 -14.93 -8.10
N LEU A 32 11.78 -14.08 -8.57
CA LEU A 32 10.50 -13.86 -7.89
C LEU A 32 9.67 -15.14 -7.77
N ASN A 33 9.70 -16.02 -8.77
CA ASN A 33 9.00 -17.32 -8.70
C ASN A 33 9.60 -18.24 -7.65
N ILE A 34 10.93 -18.29 -7.54
CA ILE A 34 11.62 -19.13 -6.56
C ILE A 34 11.28 -18.64 -5.15
N ILE A 35 11.47 -17.34 -4.90
CA ILE A 35 11.19 -16.73 -3.59
C ILE A 35 9.70 -16.87 -3.25
N TYR A 36 8.82 -16.62 -4.21
CA TYR A 36 7.38 -16.84 -4.05
C TYR A 36 7.05 -18.26 -3.62
N THR A 37 7.64 -19.26 -4.28
CA THR A 37 7.38 -20.66 -3.96
C THR A 37 7.82 -20.98 -2.54
N ILE A 38 9.01 -20.53 -2.12
CA ILE A 38 9.53 -20.76 -0.77
C ILE A 38 8.63 -20.09 0.27
N VAL A 39 8.32 -18.80 0.08
CA VAL A 39 7.43 -18.05 0.99
C VAL A 39 6.06 -18.71 1.06
N GLU A 40 5.52 -19.17 -0.06
CA GLU A 40 4.20 -19.79 -0.08
C GLU A 40 4.17 -21.16 0.60
N VAL A 41 5.20 -21.98 0.39
CA VAL A 41 5.32 -23.27 1.07
C VAL A 41 5.42 -23.04 2.58
N MET A 42 6.28 -22.13 3.02
CA MET A 42 6.44 -21.82 4.44
C MET A 42 5.17 -21.23 5.05
N ARG A 43 4.43 -20.40 4.31
CA ARG A 43 3.17 -19.80 4.79
C ARG A 43 2.01 -20.81 4.84
N CYS A 44 2.00 -21.80 3.96
CA CYS A 44 0.95 -22.83 3.91
C CYS A 44 1.19 -24.01 4.84
N ALA A 45 2.42 -24.22 5.29
CA ALA A 45 2.74 -25.28 6.24
C ALA A 45 2.03 -25.03 7.59
N ASP A 46 1.54 -26.10 8.22
CA ASP A 46 0.94 -26.05 9.55
C ASP A 46 2.00 -26.46 10.57
N PRO A 47 2.43 -25.56 11.48
CA PRO A 47 3.43 -25.88 12.50
C PRO A 47 2.96 -26.98 13.48
N SER A 48 1.66 -27.29 13.51
CA SER A 48 1.09 -28.32 14.38
C SER A 48 1.31 -29.74 13.85
N GLU A 49 1.71 -29.88 12.58
CA GLU A 49 1.89 -31.19 11.94
C GLU A 49 3.19 -31.90 12.39
N SER A 50 4.26 -31.14 12.66
CA SER A 50 5.55 -31.68 13.10
C SER A 50 6.46 -30.59 13.68
N ASP A 51 7.25 -30.94 14.71
CA ASP A 51 8.28 -30.06 15.28
C ASP A 51 9.30 -29.61 14.24
N ASP A 52 9.65 -30.46 13.28
CA ASP A 52 10.58 -30.12 12.19
C ASP A 52 10.01 -29.01 11.28
N ILE A 53 8.69 -29.04 11.03
CA ILE A 53 8.00 -28.03 10.23
C ILE A 53 7.97 -26.70 10.97
N ALA A 54 7.61 -26.73 12.26
CA ALA A 54 7.62 -25.54 13.11
C ALA A 54 9.03 -24.92 13.22
N GLN A 55 10.06 -25.76 13.34
CA GLN A 55 11.45 -25.31 13.37
C GLN A 55 11.87 -24.68 12.03
N ALA A 56 11.55 -25.32 10.91
CA ALA A 56 11.86 -24.80 9.57
C ALA A 56 11.16 -23.46 9.30
N GLN A 57 9.88 -23.31 9.71
CA GLN A 57 9.16 -22.04 9.59
C GLN A 57 9.79 -20.93 10.43
N ASN A 58 10.15 -21.21 11.68
CA ASN A 58 10.79 -20.22 12.55
C ASN A 58 12.18 -19.83 12.03
N ALA A 59 12.97 -20.79 11.55
CA ALA A 59 14.26 -20.52 10.92
C ALA A 59 14.09 -19.62 9.68
N PHE A 60 13.15 -19.97 8.79
CA PHE A 60 12.85 -19.17 7.60
C PHE A 60 12.37 -17.76 7.96
N PHE A 61 11.53 -17.62 8.98
CA PHE A 61 11.07 -16.33 9.47
C PHE A 61 12.23 -15.45 9.94
N ASN A 62 13.17 -16.03 10.69
CA ASN A 62 14.36 -15.33 11.15
C ASN A 62 15.23 -14.90 9.97
N GLU A 63 15.49 -15.80 9.01
CA GLU A 63 16.24 -15.47 7.79
C GLU A 63 15.57 -14.36 6.98
N LEU A 64 14.23 -14.36 6.90
CA LEU A 64 13.45 -13.34 6.21
C LEU A 64 13.50 -11.97 6.91
N SER A 65 13.73 -11.98 8.23
CA SER A 65 13.90 -10.77 9.03
C SER A 65 15.30 -10.19 9.00
N GLU A 66 16.27 -10.91 8.43
CA GLU A 66 17.62 -10.41 8.21
C GLU A 66 17.67 -9.54 6.93
N PRO A 67 18.50 -8.48 6.93
CA PRO A 67 18.70 -7.66 5.74
C PRO A 67 19.31 -8.46 4.59
N LEU A 68 18.80 -8.23 3.38
CA LEU A 68 19.47 -8.63 2.16
C LEU A 68 20.57 -7.61 1.89
N GLY A 69 21.71 -8.07 1.37
CA GLY A 69 22.94 -7.27 1.23
C GLY A 69 22.68 -5.81 0.86
N GLY A 70 23.20 -4.89 1.68
CA GLY A 70 22.87 -3.45 1.61
C GLY A 70 21.87 -2.96 2.65
N ASP A 71 21.68 -3.68 3.76
CA ASP A 71 20.85 -3.31 4.92
C ASP A 71 19.33 -3.19 4.65
N GLU A 72 18.82 -3.71 3.53
CA GLU A 72 17.40 -3.67 3.17
C GLU A 72 16.69 -5.00 3.37
N LEU A 73 15.55 -4.99 4.06
CA LEU A 73 14.67 -6.17 4.16
C LEU A 73 13.99 -6.45 2.82
N LEU A 74 13.74 -7.73 2.50
CA LEU A 74 13.03 -8.13 1.28
C LEU A 74 11.72 -7.36 1.02
N PRO A 75 10.80 -7.19 2.00
CA PRO A 75 9.57 -6.43 1.76
C PRO A 75 9.82 -4.95 1.44
N ILE A 76 10.91 -4.36 1.95
CA ILE A 76 11.30 -2.98 1.62
C ILE A 76 11.78 -2.92 0.17
N LEU A 77 12.68 -3.83 -0.23
CA LEU A 77 13.17 -3.93 -1.60
C LEU A 77 12.02 -4.13 -2.62
N LEU A 78 11.07 -5.02 -2.32
CA LEU A 78 9.89 -5.25 -3.17
C LEU A 78 9.01 -4.00 -3.27
N LEU A 79 8.82 -3.26 -2.17
CA LEU A 79 8.11 -1.99 -2.18
C LEU A 79 8.83 -0.95 -3.04
N GLU A 80 10.15 -0.84 -2.94
CA GLU A 80 10.91 0.07 -3.80
C GLU A 80 10.74 -0.25 -5.27
N MET A 81 10.75 -1.53 -5.63
CA MET A 81 10.52 -1.96 -7.01
C MET A 81 9.13 -1.54 -7.51
N ILE A 82 8.11 -1.61 -6.66
CA ILE A 82 6.77 -1.11 -6.97
C ILE A 82 6.80 0.41 -7.19
N LEU A 83 7.46 1.17 -6.31
CA LEU A 83 7.58 2.62 -6.44
C LEU A 83 8.32 3.03 -7.73
N LYS A 84 9.41 2.33 -8.07
CA LYS A 84 10.17 2.52 -9.33
C LYS A 84 9.30 2.23 -10.56
N TYR A 85 8.41 1.24 -10.48
CA TYR A 85 7.41 0.96 -11.54
C TYR A 85 6.37 2.08 -11.64
N CYS A 86 5.80 2.53 -10.52
CA CYS A 86 4.84 3.63 -10.48
C CYS A 86 5.41 4.95 -11.01
N ALA A 87 6.71 5.19 -10.80
CA ALA A 87 7.44 6.33 -11.35
C ALA A 87 7.77 6.20 -12.85
N GLY A 88 7.40 5.09 -13.51
CA GLY A 88 7.68 4.83 -14.92
C GLY A 88 9.14 4.51 -15.23
N SER A 89 10.00 4.37 -14.22
CA SER A 89 11.44 4.12 -14.40
C SER A 89 11.77 2.67 -14.78
N CYS A 90 10.86 1.73 -14.49
CA CYS A 90 11.07 0.30 -14.75
C CYS A 90 9.79 -0.37 -15.31
N PRO A 91 9.33 -0.01 -16.53
CA PRO A 91 8.04 -0.47 -17.06
C PRO A 91 7.97 -1.99 -17.31
N HIS A 92 9.14 -2.65 -17.42
CA HIS A 92 9.23 -4.09 -17.66
C HIS A 92 9.14 -4.94 -16.38
N PHE A 93 9.05 -4.32 -15.20
CA PHE A 93 8.90 -5.06 -13.97
C PHE A 93 7.63 -5.92 -13.98
N PRO A 94 7.71 -7.18 -13.51
CA PRO A 94 6.55 -8.05 -13.34
C PRO A 94 5.73 -7.60 -12.14
N ILE A 95 5.10 -6.42 -12.22
CA ILE A 95 4.51 -5.71 -11.10
C ILE A 95 3.52 -6.55 -10.30
N LYS A 96 2.69 -7.35 -11.00
CA LYS A 96 1.72 -8.26 -10.36
C LYS A 96 2.41 -9.31 -9.48
N LYS A 97 3.57 -9.83 -9.88
CA LYS A 97 4.34 -10.80 -9.09
C LYS A 97 5.01 -10.15 -7.90
N ILE A 98 5.58 -8.95 -8.10
CA ILE A 98 6.24 -8.20 -7.03
C ILE A 98 5.22 -7.84 -5.95
N LEU A 99 4.04 -7.32 -6.34
CA LEU A 99 2.96 -6.98 -5.41
C LEU A 99 2.44 -8.21 -4.65
N LEU A 100 2.23 -9.31 -5.36
CA LEU A 100 1.78 -10.57 -4.75
C LEU A 100 2.82 -11.11 -3.76
N LEU A 101 4.11 -11.06 -4.11
CA LEU A 101 5.18 -11.49 -3.24
C LEU A 101 5.29 -10.60 -2.00
N LEU A 102 5.25 -9.27 -2.19
CA LEU A 102 5.26 -8.31 -1.08
C LEU A 102 4.14 -8.61 -0.07
N TRP A 103 2.92 -8.79 -0.57
CA TRP A 103 1.79 -9.15 0.27
C TRP A 103 2.04 -10.44 1.06
N LYS A 104 2.53 -11.50 0.40
CA LYS A 104 2.82 -12.78 1.06
C LYS A 104 3.93 -12.67 2.10
N THR A 105 4.99 -11.92 1.80
CA THR A 105 6.09 -11.62 2.73
C THR A 105 5.57 -10.86 3.97
N ILE A 106 4.67 -9.89 3.78
CA ILE A 106 4.03 -9.21 4.92
C ILE A 106 3.19 -10.18 5.75
N LEU A 107 2.39 -11.05 5.10
CA LEU A 107 1.56 -12.02 5.81
C LEU A 107 2.37 -13.03 6.62
N ILE A 108 3.47 -13.55 6.08
CA ILE A 108 4.31 -14.50 6.83
C ILE A 108 5.05 -13.80 7.99
N SER A 109 5.46 -12.54 7.83
CA SER A 109 6.15 -11.79 8.88
C SER A 109 5.21 -11.29 9.99
N LEU A 110 4.07 -10.72 9.62
CA LEU A 110 3.16 -10.07 10.57
C LEU A 110 1.97 -10.94 10.98
N GLY A 111 1.61 -11.95 10.18
CA GLY A 111 0.39 -12.73 10.34
C GLY A 111 -0.82 -12.02 9.73
N GLY A 112 -2.01 -12.46 10.12
CA GLY A 112 -3.27 -11.81 9.78
C GLY A 112 -3.48 -10.49 10.53
N LEU A 113 -4.61 -9.84 10.24
CA LEU A 113 -4.95 -8.56 10.88
C LEU A 113 -5.11 -8.70 12.41
N GLU A 114 -5.69 -9.81 12.87
CA GLU A 114 -5.84 -10.13 14.29
C GLU A 114 -4.49 -10.41 14.96
N ASP A 115 -3.61 -11.17 14.31
CA ASP A 115 -2.26 -11.44 14.81
C ASP A 115 -1.46 -10.16 14.95
N LEU A 116 -1.58 -9.26 13.96
CA LEU A 116 -0.95 -7.96 13.99
C LEU A 116 -1.50 -7.09 15.12
N ALA A 117 -2.82 -7.09 15.36
CA ALA A 117 -3.44 -6.36 16.46
C ALA A 117 -2.90 -6.86 17.82
N LYS A 118 -2.88 -8.18 18.03
CA LYS A 118 -2.33 -8.82 19.24
C LYS A 118 -0.85 -8.50 19.43
N LYS A 119 -0.03 -8.64 18.38
CA LYS A 119 1.41 -8.27 18.42
C LYS A 119 1.58 -6.80 18.82
N LYS A 120 0.83 -5.88 18.20
CA LYS A 120 0.87 -4.45 18.54
C LYS A 120 0.49 -4.20 20.00
N GLU A 121 -0.56 -4.83 20.49
CA GLU A 121 -0.99 -4.73 21.89
C GLU A 121 0.12 -5.18 22.85
N VAL A 122 0.69 -6.37 22.62
CA VAL A 122 1.79 -6.91 23.44
C VAL A 122 2.97 -5.95 23.48
N PHE A 123 3.40 -5.42 22.33
CA PHE A 123 4.51 -4.46 22.26
C PHE A 123 4.19 -3.12 22.94
N ARG A 124 2.93 -2.69 22.95
CA ARG A 124 2.51 -1.45 23.63
C ARG A 124 2.50 -1.63 25.14
N VAL A 125 1.87 -2.69 25.63
CA VAL A 125 1.80 -3.00 27.06
C VAL A 125 3.20 -3.19 27.63
N ALA A 126 4.08 -3.90 26.91
CA ALA A 126 5.48 -4.06 27.30
C ALA A 126 6.26 -2.74 27.42
N ARG A 127 5.81 -1.68 26.72
CA ARG A 127 6.39 -0.33 26.78
C ARG A 127 5.59 0.62 27.69
N GLY A 128 4.68 0.10 28.51
CA GLY A 128 3.84 0.89 29.42
C GLY A 128 2.78 1.74 28.72
N LEU A 129 2.49 1.48 27.45
CA LEU A 129 1.43 2.15 26.70
C LEU A 129 0.13 1.35 26.83
N PRO A 130 -1.04 2.01 26.92
CA PRO A 130 -2.33 1.34 26.81
C PRO A 130 -2.45 0.42 25.58
N ALA A 131 -3.20 -0.66 25.78
CA ALA A 131 -3.35 -1.80 24.85
C ALA A 131 -3.82 -1.40 23.45
N SER A 132 -4.74 -0.43 23.36
CA SER A 132 -5.25 0.11 22.09
C SER A 132 -5.27 1.63 22.10
N TYR A 133 -5.26 2.23 20.91
CA TYR A 133 -5.33 3.68 20.73
C TYR A 133 -6.71 4.24 21.12
N GLU A 134 -7.78 3.45 20.98
CA GLU A 134 -9.13 3.84 21.40
C GLU A 134 -9.22 4.07 22.91
N VAL A 135 -8.37 3.39 23.70
CA VAL A 135 -8.31 3.58 25.16
C VAL A 135 -7.50 4.83 25.54
N GLN A 136 -6.53 5.26 24.72
CA GLN A 136 -5.83 6.53 24.93
C GLN A 136 -6.63 7.75 24.50
N CYS A 137 -7.38 7.65 23.42
CA CYS A 137 -8.11 8.78 22.87
C CYS A 137 -9.43 8.95 23.64
N PRO A 138 -9.70 10.12 24.25
CA PRO A 138 -11.08 10.48 24.55
C PRO A 138 -11.91 10.26 23.28
N PRO A 139 -13.15 9.75 23.36
CA PRO A 139 -13.99 9.57 22.17
C PRO A 139 -14.00 10.89 21.41
N GLN A 140 -13.36 10.91 20.23
CA GLN A 140 -13.36 12.08 19.38
C GLN A 140 -14.77 12.18 18.83
N GLN A 141 -15.60 12.98 19.50
CA GLN A 141 -16.86 13.41 18.91
C GLN A 141 -16.51 14.00 17.53
N PRO A 142 -17.25 13.66 16.47
CA PRO A 142 -17.08 14.31 15.18
C PRO A 142 -17.28 15.81 15.41
N THR A 143 -16.18 16.55 15.47
CA THR A 143 -16.23 18.00 15.48
C THR A 143 -16.63 18.37 14.07
N VAL A 144 -17.94 18.56 13.88
CA VAL A 144 -18.47 19.30 12.75
C VAL A 144 -17.88 20.69 12.90
N LYS A 145 -16.70 20.90 12.30
CA LYS A 145 -16.19 22.24 12.05
C LYS A 145 -17.16 22.82 11.04
N GLU A 146 -18.15 23.56 11.55
CA GLU A 146 -18.96 24.44 10.74
C GLU A 146 -17.99 25.23 9.87
N ARG A 147 -18.08 25.02 8.54
CA ARG A 147 -17.24 25.73 7.59
C ARG A 147 -17.54 27.20 7.78
N THR A 148 -16.66 27.92 8.45
CA THR A 148 -16.69 29.38 8.45
C THR A 148 -16.57 29.81 6.98
N PRO A 149 -17.56 30.52 6.41
CA PRO A 149 -17.45 31.05 5.06
C PRO A 149 -16.21 31.93 5.00
N ALA A 150 -15.34 31.68 4.02
CA ALA A 150 -14.19 32.54 3.79
C ALA A 150 -14.69 33.99 3.57
N PRO A 151 -14.02 35.01 4.14
CA PRO A 151 -14.36 36.41 3.91
C PRO A 151 -14.35 36.71 2.41
N HIS A 152 -15.47 37.26 1.95
CA HIS A 152 -15.80 37.56 0.58
C HIS A 152 -14.75 38.48 -0.08
N THR A 153 -14.22 38.06 -1.23
CA THR A 153 -13.57 38.97 -2.19
C THR A 153 -14.61 40.00 -2.67
N PRO A 154 -14.26 41.30 -2.82
CA PRO A 154 -15.22 42.33 -3.25
C PRO A 154 -15.75 42.06 -4.66
N PRO A 155 -16.99 42.48 -4.98
CA PRO A 155 -17.63 42.15 -6.26
C PRO A 155 -17.01 42.94 -7.42
N GLN A 156 -16.86 42.29 -8.57
CA GLN A 156 -16.64 42.99 -9.84
C GLN A 156 -17.96 43.65 -10.26
N SER A 157 -17.91 44.97 -10.41
CA SER A 157 -18.98 45.80 -11.00
C SER A 157 -19.11 45.50 -12.49
N GLY A 158 -20.32 45.15 -12.96
CA GLY A 158 -20.60 45.01 -14.40
C GLY A 158 -21.92 44.30 -14.73
N THR A 159 -23.03 45.02 -14.60
CA THR A 159 -24.25 45.03 -15.45
C THR A 159 -24.84 43.72 -15.98
N ASP A 160 -26.03 43.42 -15.45
CA ASP A 160 -27.32 43.08 -16.10
C ASP A 160 -27.41 41.93 -17.12
N SER A 161 -28.14 40.86 -16.75
CA SER A 161 -29.46 40.50 -17.31
C SER A 161 -29.90 39.09 -16.91
N ASP A 162 -30.92 39.04 -16.04
CA ASP A 162 -32.07 38.12 -15.99
C ASP A 162 -31.94 36.64 -16.42
N SER A 163 -32.00 35.75 -15.43
CA SER A 163 -32.93 34.60 -15.46
C SER A 163 -33.13 34.07 -14.04
N ASN A 164 -34.34 34.24 -13.55
CA ASN A 164 -34.83 33.79 -12.25
C ASN A 164 -35.06 32.28 -12.28
N GLY A 165 -34.41 31.53 -11.41
CA GLY A 165 -34.60 30.10 -11.23
C GLY A 165 -34.16 29.68 -9.84
N GLU A 166 -35.02 29.94 -8.84
CA GLU A 166 -34.87 29.41 -7.48
C GLU A 166 -34.71 27.89 -7.52
N ILE A 167 -33.57 27.37 -7.08
CA ILE A 167 -33.44 25.95 -6.74
C ILE A 167 -33.80 25.83 -5.26
N VAL A 168 -35.08 25.58 -5.02
CA VAL A 168 -35.62 25.16 -3.72
C VAL A 168 -35.21 23.72 -3.49
N TRP A 169 -34.39 23.46 -2.47
CA TRP A 169 -34.07 22.10 -2.03
C TRP A 169 -35.19 21.58 -1.14
N ASP A 170 -36.23 20.99 -1.74
CA ASP A 170 -37.24 20.23 -0.98
C ASP A 170 -36.61 18.95 -0.45
N ARG A 171 -36.48 18.87 0.88
CA ARG A 171 -35.89 17.75 1.60
C ARG A 171 -36.99 16.74 1.93
N SER A 172 -37.59 16.14 0.91
CA SER A 172 -38.73 15.25 1.10
C SER A 172 -38.89 14.18 0.00
N GLU A 173 -37.84 13.45 -0.41
CA GLU A 173 -38.05 12.20 -1.17
C GLU A 173 -37.12 11.08 -0.68
N GLU A 174 -37.74 9.91 -0.47
CA GLU A 174 -37.19 8.69 0.11
C GLU A 174 -36.02 8.12 -0.72
N GLU A 175 -34.92 7.76 -0.04
CA GLU A 175 -33.78 7.05 -0.63
C GLU A 175 -34.24 5.74 -1.32
N PRO A 176 -33.95 5.51 -2.61
CA PRO A 176 -34.39 4.30 -3.29
C PRO A 176 -33.59 3.08 -2.83
N SER A 177 -34.32 2.06 -2.36
CA SER A 177 -33.79 0.76 -1.92
C SER A 177 -32.95 0.07 -3.00
N TYR A 178 -31.67 -0.17 -2.72
CA TYR A 178 -30.72 -0.83 -3.61
C TYR A 178 -31.15 -2.28 -3.94
N LYS A 179 -31.30 -2.60 -5.23
CA LYS A 179 -31.54 -3.97 -5.72
C LYS A 179 -30.29 -4.49 -6.45
N PRO A 180 -29.73 -5.65 -6.05
CA PRO A 180 -28.54 -6.18 -6.70
C PRO A 180 -28.83 -6.74 -8.11
N PRO A 181 -27.81 -6.80 -9.00
CA PRO A 181 -27.98 -7.23 -10.38
C PRO A 181 -28.34 -8.72 -10.51
N LYS A 182 -29.24 -9.05 -11.45
CA LYS A 182 -29.61 -10.44 -11.75
C LYS A 182 -28.51 -11.14 -12.56
N LEU A 183 -28.05 -12.29 -12.07
CA LEU A 183 -27.10 -13.16 -12.78
C LEU A 183 -27.78 -13.78 -14.01
N ARG A 184 -27.12 -13.72 -15.17
CA ARG A 184 -27.60 -14.40 -16.39
C ARG A 184 -27.26 -15.90 -16.32
N PRO A 185 -28.13 -16.79 -16.82
CA PRO A 185 -27.85 -18.22 -16.88
C PRO A 185 -26.65 -18.53 -17.79
N LYS A 186 -25.81 -19.50 -17.37
CA LYS A 186 -24.76 -20.07 -18.22
C LYS A 186 -25.42 -20.90 -19.34
N VAL A 187 -25.14 -20.53 -20.58
CA VAL A 187 -25.45 -21.37 -21.76
C VAL A 187 -24.63 -22.66 -21.62
N ARG A 188 -25.31 -23.80 -21.71
CA ARG A 188 -24.72 -25.14 -21.64
C ARG A 188 -24.01 -25.50 -22.93
#